data_AF-T1B9E0-F1
#
_entry.id   AF-T1B9E0-F1
#
_cell.length_a   1.000
_cell.length_b   1.000
_cell.length_c   1.000
_cell.angle_alpha   90.00
_cell.angle_beta   90.00
_cell.angle_gamma   90.00
#
_symmetry.space_group_name_H-M   'P 1'
#
loop_
_entity.id
_entity.type
_entity.pdbx_description
1 polymer ?
#
loop_
_entity_poly.entity_id
_entity_poly.type
_entity_poly.pdbx_seq_one_letter_code
_entity_poly.pdbx_strand_id
1 'polypeptide(L)'
;ARKDKGVPALQQKALIFTESRRTQEYLYQILDKTEFAGKVVLFNGSNTDAKSKEVYQAWLERHAGTDHITDSPTADKRAALVEYFRDEAFIMIATEAAAEGINLQFCNLVVNYDLPWNPQRIEQRIGRCHRYGQKFDVVVVNFLNRSNAADERVYQLLDEKFKLFDGVFGASDEVLGAIESGVDFEKRIVGIYQKCRTLEQISFEFDQLQHDLESEIDDKRREAREQLLNNFDQEVIEKVRVSSNDYLDRFEEWLWQVTKFYLGPYARFEDGGYSFTLERNPFEGETIHPGPYRLGKKVEDANTYRIGHPLAQRILGQCKALATDTKMVRFDYKHSGKRIAVIEDLVGKAGWLLCGKATLTAFEAEDYL
;
A
#
# COMPACT_ATOMS: atom_id res chain seq x y z
N ALA A 1 18.47 3.49 -35.01
CA ALA A 1 18.23 2.07 -35.33
C ALA A 1 17.79 1.30 -34.09
N ARG A 2 16.48 1.26 -33.82
CA ARG A 2 15.79 0.20 -33.06
C ARG A 2 14.37 0.19 -33.62
N LYS A 3 14.14 -0.71 -34.57
CA LYS A 3 12.84 -0.96 -35.21
C LYS A 3 11.90 -1.61 -34.19
N ASP A 4 10.63 -1.18 -34.25
CA ASP A 4 9.41 -1.93 -33.99
C ASP A 4 9.55 -3.29 -33.29
N LYS A 5 9.26 -3.29 -31.99
CA LYS A 5 8.41 -4.32 -31.40
C LYS A 5 7.17 -3.59 -30.91
N GLY A 6 5.99 -4.03 -31.34
CA GLY A 6 4.70 -3.38 -31.12
C GLY A 6 4.42 -3.04 -29.66
N VAL A 7 4.86 -1.86 -29.24
CA VAL A 7 4.35 -1.17 -28.06
C VAL A 7 2.98 -0.63 -28.48
N PRO A 8 1.89 -0.88 -27.73
CA PRO A 8 0.61 -0.26 -28.03
C PRO A 8 0.85 1.25 -28.11
N ALA A 9 0.44 1.89 -29.20
CA ALA A 9 0.58 3.32 -29.35
C ALA A 9 -0.02 3.98 -28.10
N LEU A 10 0.81 4.72 -27.37
CA LEU A 10 0.39 5.44 -26.18
C LEU A 10 -0.75 6.38 -26.61
N GLN A 11 -1.99 6.05 -26.24
CA GLN A 11 -3.08 7.00 -26.38
C GLN A 11 -2.76 8.15 -25.43
N GLN A 12 -2.27 9.26 -25.97
CA GLN A 12 -1.95 10.46 -25.21
C GLN A 12 -3.25 11.07 -24.66
N LYS A 13 -3.71 10.55 -23.51
CA LYS A 13 -4.94 10.97 -22.85
C LYS A 13 -4.56 11.72 -21.58
N ALA A 14 -5.17 12.88 -21.39
CA ALA A 14 -4.92 13.72 -20.22
C ALA A 14 -6.19 13.82 -19.37
N LEU A 15 -6.03 13.58 -18.07
CA LEU A 15 -7.06 13.79 -17.07
C LEU A 15 -6.69 15.02 -16.25
N ILE A 16 -7.53 16.05 -16.31
CA ILE A 16 -7.35 17.29 -15.56
C ILE A 16 -8.34 17.31 -14.40
N PHE A 17 -7.85 17.42 -13.17
CA PHE A 17 -8.67 17.57 -11.97
C PHE A 17 -8.79 19.04 -11.56
N THR A 18 -9.99 19.41 -11.13
CA THR A 18 -10.27 20.69 -10.48
C THR A 18 -11.37 20.56 -9.44
N GLU A 19 -11.30 21.33 -8.36
CA GLU A 19 -12.33 21.39 -7.32
C GLU A 19 -13.60 22.14 -7.77
N SER A 20 -13.48 23.05 -8.75
CA SER A 20 -14.56 23.97 -9.11
C SER A 20 -15.08 23.78 -10.53
N ARG A 21 -16.42 23.74 -10.66
CA ARG A 21 -17.10 23.77 -11.96
C ARG A 21 -16.76 25.03 -12.77
N ARG A 22 -16.55 26.16 -12.10
CA ARG A 22 -16.17 27.42 -12.76
C ARG A 22 -14.80 27.31 -13.41
N THR A 23 -13.85 26.68 -12.72
CA THR A 23 -12.51 26.41 -13.26
C THR A 23 -12.58 25.39 -14.39
N GLN A 24 -13.40 24.34 -14.24
CA GLN A 24 -13.64 23.36 -15.31
C GLN A 24 -14.17 24.03 -16.59
N GLU A 25 -15.16 24.92 -16.48
CA GLU A 25 -15.71 25.67 -17.62
C GLU A 25 -14.67 26.63 -18.23
N TYR A 26 -13.90 27.32 -17.40
CA TYR A 26 -12.80 28.18 -17.84
C TYR A 26 -11.75 27.41 -18.65
N LEU A 27 -11.30 26.26 -18.14
CA LEU A 27 -10.34 25.39 -18.81
C LEU A 27 -10.89 24.85 -20.13
N TYR A 28 -12.16 24.44 -20.14
CA TYR A 28 -12.83 24.02 -21.37
C TYR A 28 -12.80 25.12 -22.43
N GLN A 29 -13.17 26.35 -22.08
CA GLN A 29 -13.18 27.47 -23.03
C GLN A 29 -11.80 27.83 -23.58
N ILE A 30 -10.73 27.57 -22.83
CA ILE A 30 -9.36 27.77 -23.30
C ILE A 30 -8.97 26.65 -24.26
N LEU A 31 -9.16 25.39 -23.85
CA LEU A 31 -8.79 24.24 -24.65
C LEU A 31 -9.61 24.14 -25.95
N ASP A 32 -10.86 24.60 -25.94
CA ASP A 32 -11.72 24.65 -27.13
C ASP A 32 -11.25 25.69 -28.17
N LYS A 33 -10.33 26.58 -27.80
CA LYS A 33 -9.66 27.53 -28.71
C LYS A 33 -8.32 27.01 -29.25
N THR A 34 -7.97 25.77 -28.93
CA THR A 34 -6.71 25.13 -29.35
C THR A 34 -6.97 23.96 -30.30
N GLU A 35 -5.94 23.20 -30.64
CA GLU A 35 -6.04 21.93 -31.38
C GLU A 35 -6.88 20.83 -30.71
N PHE A 36 -7.25 21.05 -29.44
CA PHE A 36 -8.15 20.18 -28.67
C PHE A 36 -9.63 20.54 -28.82
N ALA A 37 -9.99 21.52 -29.66
CA ALA A 37 -11.38 21.85 -29.96
C ALA A 37 -12.21 20.60 -30.32
N GLY A 38 -13.36 20.42 -29.67
CA GLY A 38 -14.22 19.24 -29.83
C GLY A 38 -13.66 17.90 -29.29
N LYS A 39 -12.42 17.89 -28.77
CA LYS A 39 -11.73 16.70 -28.21
C LYS A 39 -11.63 16.74 -26.68
N VAL A 40 -12.34 17.67 -26.03
CA VAL A 40 -12.40 17.79 -24.57
C VAL A 40 -13.75 17.31 -24.07
N VAL A 41 -13.77 16.51 -23.02
CA VAL A 41 -14.99 16.07 -22.35
C VAL A 41 -15.01 16.55 -20.90
N LEU A 42 -16.19 16.99 -20.45
CA LEU A 42 -16.42 17.40 -19.07
C LEU A 42 -16.97 16.24 -18.26
N PHE A 43 -16.50 16.12 -17.02
CA PHE A 43 -16.97 15.10 -16.09
C PHE A 43 -17.23 15.74 -14.72
N ASN A 44 -18.50 15.91 -14.36
CA ASN A 44 -18.93 16.51 -13.10
C ASN A 44 -20.20 15.83 -12.56
N GLY A 45 -20.63 16.21 -11.35
CA GLY A 45 -21.73 15.52 -10.67
C GLY A 45 -23.10 15.60 -11.36
N SER A 46 -23.28 16.50 -12.34
CA SER A 46 -24.55 16.65 -13.07
C SER A 46 -24.47 16.26 -14.54
N ASN A 47 -23.33 16.45 -15.20
CA ASN A 47 -23.09 16.19 -16.62
C ASN A 47 -24.27 16.68 -17.50
N THR A 48 -24.66 17.93 -17.28
CA THR A 48 -25.84 18.58 -17.87
C THR A 48 -25.53 19.40 -19.13
N ASP A 49 -24.25 19.54 -19.48
CA ASP A 49 -23.83 20.28 -20.66
C ASP A 49 -24.28 19.60 -21.96
N ALA A 50 -24.30 20.37 -23.05
CA ALA A 50 -24.80 19.91 -24.34
C ALA A 50 -23.99 18.74 -24.89
N LYS A 51 -22.66 18.75 -24.71
CA LYS A 51 -21.79 17.69 -25.22
C LYS A 51 -22.02 16.39 -24.47
N SER A 52 -22.15 16.43 -23.14
CA SER A 52 -22.48 15.27 -22.33
C SER A 52 -23.82 14.64 -22.71
N LYS A 53 -24.82 15.46 -23.06
CA LYS A 53 -26.12 14.95 -23.55
C LYS A 53 -25.99 14.27 -24.91
N GLU A 54 -25.25 14.88 -25.84
CA GLU A 54 -24.98 14.32 -27.17
C GLU A 54 -24.28 12.96 -27.06
N VAL A 55 -23.19 12.91 -26.29
CA VAL A 55 -22.42 11.67 -26.05
C VAL A 55 -23.30 10.59 -25.43
N TYR A 56 -24.14 10.95 -24.46
CA TYR A 56 -25.04 9.99 -23.82
C TYR A 56 -26.09 9.41 -24.79
N GLN A 57 -26.70 10.25 -25.64
CA GLN A 57 -27.66 9.77 -26.64
C GLN A 57 -27.00 8.85 -27.67
N ALA A 58 -25.84 9.24 -28.20
CA ALA A 58 -25.07 8.40 -29.14
C ALA A 58 -24.66 7.06 -28.50
N TRP A 59 -24.32 7.06 -27.22
CA TRP A 59 -23.97 5.85 -26.48
C TRP A 59 -25.18 4.92 -26.27
N LEU A 60 -26.36 5.47 -25.95
CA LEU A 60 -27.61 4.70 -25.85
C LEU A 60 -27.98 4.04 -27.17
N GLU A 61 -27.86 4.77 -28.29
CA GLU A 61 -28.11 4.21 -29.63
C GLU A 61 -27.14 3.07 -29.96
N ARG A 62 -25.85 3.24 -29.62
CA ARG A 62 -24.80 2.25 -29.86
C ARG A 62 -24.99 0.96 -29.04
N HIS A 63 -25.51 1.09 -27.81
CA HIS A 63 -25.68 -0.02 -26.87
C HIS A 63 -27.13 -0.48 -26.72
N ALA A 64 -28.03 -0.01 -27.58
CA ALA A 64 -29.44 -0.36 -27.53
C ALA A 64 -29.64 -1.88 -27.58
N GLY A 65 -30.33 -2.42 -26.56
CA GLY A 65 -30.60 -3.86 -26.46
C GLY A 65 -29.43 -4.72 -25.93
N THR A 66 -28.40 -4.10 -25.36
CA THR A 66 -27.31 -4.80 -24.67
C THR A 66 -27.40 -4.60 -23.14
N ASP A 67 -26.71 -5.46 -22.39
CA ASP A 67 -26.63 -5.39 -20.91
C ASP A 67 -25.79 -4.19 -20.40
N HIS A 68 -25.22 -3.39 -21.30
CA HIS A 68 -24.47 -2.19 -20.93
C HIS A 68 -25.36 -1.08 -20.40
N ILE A 69 -26.60 -0.96 -20.90
CA ILE A 69 -27.57 0.02 -20.43
C ILE A 69 -28.19 -0.50 -19.14
N THR A 70 -28.11 0.29 -18.06
CA THR A 70 -28.68 -0.06 -16.77
C THR A 70 -29.98 0.69 -16.51
N ASP A 71 -30.68 0.37 -15.41
CA ASP A 71 -31.84 1.16 -14.97
C ASP A 71 -31.44 2.47 -14.25
N SER A 72 -30.16 2.89 -14.35
CA SER A 72 -29.62 4.07 -13.70
C SER A 72 -29.06 5.08 -14.72
N PRO A 73 -29.84 6.10 -15.11
CA PRO A 73 -29.41 7.11 -16.07
C PRO A 73 -28.14 7.88 -15.66
N THR A 74 -27.88 7.98 -14.35
CA THR A 74 -26.66 8.61 -13.82
C THR A 74 -25.44 7.72 -14.01
N ALA A 75 -25.57 6.40 -13.79
CA ALA A 75 -24.49 5.44 -14.02
C ALA A 75 -24.18 5.32 -15.53
N ASP A 76 -25.22 5.19 -16.35
CA ASP A 76 -25.07 5.06 -17.81
C ASP A 76 -24.42 6.29 -18.44
N LYS A 77 -24.84 7.49 -18.02
CA LYS A 77 -24.21 8.73 -18.49
C LYS A 77 -22.72 8.78 -18.10
N ARG A 78 -22.36 8.34 -16.90
CA ARG A 78 -20.94 8.29 -16.49
C ARG A 78 -20.17 7.27 -17.33
N ALA A 79 -20.74 6.10 -17.59
CA ALA A 79 -20.14 5.08 -18.46
C ALA A 79 -19.93 5.61 -19.88
N ALA A 80 -20.94 6.26 -20.45
CA ALA A 80 -20.88 6.89 -21.78
C ALA A 80 -19.74 7.91 -21.91
N LEU A 81 -19.57 8.78 -20.90
CA LEU A 81 -18.49 9.78 -20.90
C LEU A 81 -17.11 9.16 -20.76
N VAL A 82 -16.98 8.10 -19.97
CA VAL A 82 -15.71 7.36 -19.81
C VAL A 82 -15.34 6.62 -21.10
N GLU A 83 -16.32 6.01 -21.77
CA GLU A 83 -16.11 5.37 -23.07
C GLU A 83 -15.74 6.40 -24.15
N TYR A 84 -16.48 7.50 -24.25
CA TYR A 84 -16.16 8.58 -25.18
C TYR A 84 -14.76 9.16 -24.91
N PHE A 85 -14.35 9.27 -23.65
CA PHE A 85 -12.98 9.68 -23.32
C PHE A 85 -11.93 8.66 -23.77
N ARG A 86 -12.21 7.36 -23.63
CA ARG A 86 -11.32 6.30 -24.10
C ARG A 86 -11.16 6.33 -25.61
N ASP A 87 -12.26 6.47 -26.34
CA ASP A 87 -12.25 6.19 -27.77
C ASP A 87 -12.10 7.46 -28.63
N GLU A 88 -12.69 8.58 -28.23
CA GLU A 88 -12.85 9.76 -29.09
C GLU A 88 -12.15 11.03 -28.53
N ALA A 89 -12.31 11.33 -27.23
CA ALA A 89 -11.75 12.55 -26.63
C ALA A 89 -10.29 12.41 -26.21
N PHE A 90 -9.51 13.49 -26.21
CA PHE A 90 -8.10 13.48 -25.75
C PHE A 90 -7.94 13.95 -24.31
N ILE A 91 -8.83 14.84 -23.85
CA ILE A 91 -8.75 15.45 -22.53
C ILE A 91 -10.08 15.27 -21.81
N MET A 92 -10.03 14.78 -20.57
CA MET A 92 -11.16 14.82 -19.64
C MET A 92 -10.85 15.84 -18.56
N ILE A 93 -11.76 16.79 -18.33
CA ILE A 93 -11.69 17.69 -17.17
C ILE A 93 -12.71 17.19 -16.16
N ALA A 94 -12.24 16.72 -15.01
CA ALA A 94 -13.07 16.11 -13.98
C ALA A 94 -13.12 16.94 -12.69
N THR A 95 -14.32 17.08 -12.11
CA THR A 95 -14.46 17.59 -10.74
C THR A 95 -14.32 16.47 -9.72
N GLU A 96 -13.78 16.78 -8.53
CA GLU A 96 -13.54 15.82 -7.44
C GLU A 96 -14.73 14.87 -7.18
N ALA A 97 -15.93 15.43 -6.95
CA ALA A 97 -17.14 14.67 -6.62
C ALA A 97 -17.62 13.71 -7.72
N ALA A 98 -17.14 13.88 -8.96
CA ALA A 98 -17.56 13.06 -10.07
C ALA A 98 -16.59 11.92 -10.36
N ALA A 99 -15.30 12.11 -10.08
CA ALA A 99 -14.25 11.17 -10.45
C ALA A 99 -14.05 10.02 -9.44
N GLU A 100 -14.82 9.98 -8.37
CA GLU A 100 -14.74 8.89 -7.41
C GLU A 100 -15.24 7.57 -8.03
N GLY A 101 -14.47 6.50 -7.84
CA GLY A 101 -14.84 5.15 -8.27
C GLY A 101 -14.63 4.82 -9.76
N ILE A 102 -14.18 5.76 -10.60
CA ILE A 102 -13.95 5.47 -12.03
C ILE A 102 -12.59 4.79 -12.26
N ASN A 103 -12.53 3.94 -13.30
CA ASN A 103 -11.30 3.30 -13.75
C ASN A 103 -10.80 3.97 -15.05
N LEU A 104 -9.66 4.65 -14.97
CA LEU A 104 -9.04 5.38 -16.07
C LEU A 104 -7.61 4.87 -16.35
N GLN A 105 -7.36 3.56 -16.17
CA GLN A 105 -6.09 2.89 -16.48
C GLN A 105 -5.62 3.05 -17.94
N PHE A 106 -6.39 3.64 -18.85
CA PHE A 106 -5.94 3.99 -20.20
C PHE A 106 -5.34 5.41 -20.29
N CYS A 107 -5.40 6.19 -19.21
CA CYS A 107 -4.88 7.55 -19.12
C CYS A 107 -3.47 7.54 -18.50
N ASN A 108 -2.54 8.27 -19.11
CA ASN A 108 -1.13 8.28 -18.72
C ASN A 108 -0.65 9.67 -18.27
N LEU A 109 -1.49 10.71 -18.36
CA LEU A 109 -1.20 12.04 -17.84
C LEU A 109 -2.32 12.47 -16.89
N VAL A 110 -1.95 12.79 -15.65
CA VAL A 110 -2.83 13.37 -14.64
C VAL A 110 -2.35 14.78 -14.34
N VAL A 111 -3.24 15.77 -14.47
CA VAL A 111 -2.96 17.18 -14.17
C VAL A 111 -3.85 17.61 -13.02
N ASN A 112 -3.27 17.96 -11.89
CA ASN A 112 -3.97 18.63 -10.81
C ASN A 112 -3.88 20.13 -11.06
N TYR A 113 -4.95 20.72 -11.60
CA TYR A 113 -4.98 22.16 -11.88
C TYR A 113 -5.03 22.98 -10.60
N ASP A 114 -5.82 22.48 -9.64
CA ASP A 114 -5.75 22.85 -8.23
C ASP A 114 -5.35 21.61 -7.43
N LEU A 115 -4.36 21.80 -6.56
CA LEU A 115 -3.83 20.76 -5.72
C LEU A 115 -4.74 20.61 -4.50
N PRO A 116 -5.30 19.42 -4.24
CA PRO A 116 -6.13 19.23 -3.07
C PRO A 116 -5.21 19.21 -1.85
N TRP A 117 -5.64 19.88 -0.79
CA TRP A 117 -4.88 20.03 0.44
C TRP A 117 -4.69 18.70 1.18
N ASN A 118 -5.60 17.74 0.96
CA ASN A 118 -5.52 16.40 1.51
C ASN A 118 -4.63 15.48 0.62
N PRO A 119 -3.48 14.98 1.12
CA PRO A 119 -2.60 14.07 0.38
C PRO A 119 -3.30 12.80 -0.10
N GLN A 120 -4.24 12.28 0.70
CA GLN A 120 -4.98 11.08 0.33
C GLN A 120 -5.87 11.32 -0.88
N ARG A 121 -6.38 12.54 -1.09
CA ARG A 121 -7.09 12.88 -2.33
C ARG A 121 -6.16 12.86 -3.54
N ILE A 122 -4.92 13.34 -3.39
CA ILE A 122 -3.90 13.24 -4.44
C ILE A 122 -3.66 11.77 -4.81
N GLU A 123 -3.42 10.91 -3.82
CA GLU A 123 -3.23 9.48 -4.03
C GLU A 123 -4.45 8.82 -4.66
N GLN A 124 -5.66 9.17 -4.22
CA GLN A 124 -6.89 8.67 -4.82
C GLN A 124 -7.07 9.11 -6.28
N ARG A 125 -6.64 10.33 -6.65
CA ARG A 125 -6.62 10.82 -8.04
C ARG A 125 -5.63 10.02 -8.88
N ILE A 126 -4.40 9.83 -8.39
CA ILE A 126 -3.36 9.04 -9.06
C ILE A 126 -3.81 7.59 -9.23
N GLY A 127 -4.39 6.99 -8.19
CA GLY A 127 -4.94 5.63 -8.17
C GLY A 127 -6.12 5.39 -9.11
N ARG A 128 -6.66 6.41 -9.81
CA ARG A 128 -7.60 6.20 -10.93
C ARG A 128 -6.91 5.76 -12.21
N CYS A 129 -5.66 6.17 -12.40
CA CYS A 129 -4.86 5.92 -13.59
C CYS A 129 -3.72 4.92 -13.32
N HIS A 130 -3.16 4.94 -12.11
CA HIS A 130 -2.04 4.13 -11.67
C HIS A 130 -2.52 3.00 -10.75
N ARG A 131 -2.78 1.82 -11.34
CA ARG A 131 -3.23 0.60 -10.64
C ARG A 131 -2.42 -0.60 -11.12
N TYR A 132 -2.46 -1.69 -10.34
CA TYR A 132 -1.84 -2.97 -10.74
C TYR A 132 -2.27 -3.39 -12.15
N GLY A 133 -1.30 -3.68 -13.03
CA GLY A 133 -1.53 -4.00 -14.43
C GLY A 133 -1.46 -2.82 -15.42
N GLN A 134 -1.20 -1.59 -14.94
CA GLN A 134 -0.85 -0.46 -15.80
C GLN A 134 0.45 -0.75 -16.57
N LYS A 135 0.42 -0.54 -17.90
CA LYS A 135 1.52 -0.88 -18.81
C LYS A 135 2.45 0.30 -19.12
N PHE A 136 2.04 1.51 -18.74
CA PHE A 136 2.73 2.76 -19.06
C PHE A 136 2.93 3.61 -17.81
N ASP A 137 4.05 4.34 -17.76
CA ASP A 137 4.30 5.29 -16.69
C ASP A 137 3.22 6.39 -16.70
N VAL A 138 2.64 6.64 -15.53
CA VAL A 138 1.66 7.72 -15.33
C VAL A 138 2.42 8.96 -14.89
N VAL A 139 2.35 10.02 -15.69
CA VAL A 139 2.94 11.32 -15.37
C VAL A 139 1.91 12.15 -14.60
N VAL A 140 2.30 12.66 -13.44
CA VAL A 140 1.47 13.54 -12.61
C VAL A 140 2.05 14.95 -12.63
N VAL A 141 1.24 15.94 -13.00
CA VAL A 141 1.61 17.36 -13.05
C VAL A 141 0.75 18.13 -12.07
N ASN A 142 1.39 18.84 -11.14
CA ASN A 142 0.71 19.67 -10.15
C ASN A 142 0.91 21.14 -10.51
N PHE A 143 -0.17 21.88 -10.75
CA PHE A 143 -0.11 23.32 -10.90
C PHE A 143 -0.18 24.00 -9.54
N LEU A 144 0.66 25.02 -9.39
CA LEU A 144 0.80 25.82 -8.18
C LEU A 144 0.73 27.28 -8.56
N ASN A 145 -0.14 28.04 -7.91
CA ASN A 145 -0.19 29.48 -8.13
C ASN A 145 0.87 30.17 -7.26
N ARG A 146 2.01 30.52 -7.87
CA ARG A 146 3.11 31.22 -7.19
C ARG A 146 2.77 32.62 -6.67
N SER A 147 1.66 33.22 -7.11
CA SER A 147 1.21 34.51 -6.58
C SER A 147 0.42 34.37 -5.26
N ASN A 148 0.10 33.14 -4.87
CA ASN A 148 -0.63 32.80 -3.67
C ASN A 148 0.32 32.09 -2.70
N ALA A 149 0.80 32.83 -1.69
CA ALA A 149 1.82 32.31 -0.78
C ALA A 149 1.36 31.11 0.07
N ALA A 150 0.05 30.93 0.24
CA ALA A 150 -0.47 29.75 0.91
C ALA A 150 -0.48 28.50 0.02
N ASP A 151 -0.60 28.63 -1.31
CA ASP A 151 -0.40 27.49 -2.23
C ASP A 151 1.07 27.05 -2.23
N GLU A 152 2.00 28.01 -2.15
CA GLU A 152 3.44 27.73 -2.04
C GLU A 152 3.78 27.05 -0.71
N ARG A 153 3.21 27.52 0.41
CA ARG A 153 3.42 26.91 1.72
C ARG A 153 2.83 25.51 1.81
N VAL A 154 1.68 25.25 1.19
CA VAL A 154 1.12 23.90 1.18
C VAL A 154 1.84 22.96 0.25
N TYR A 155 2.39 23.45 -0.85
CA TYR A 155 3.33 22.64 -1.61
C TYR A 155 4.55 22.26 -0.78
N GLN A 156 5.13 23.18 0.01
CA GLN A 156 6.25 22.85 0.91
C GLN A 156 5.86 21.81 1.96
N LEU A 157 4.69 21.96 2.59
CA LEU A 157 4.19 20.98 3.57
C LEU A 157 3.91 19.63 2.95
N LEU A 158 3.33 19.59 1.74
CA LEU A 158 3.11 18.37 0.99
C LEU A 158 4.44 17.73 0.58
N ASP A 159 5.43 18.49 0.10
CA ASP A 159 6.77 18.00 -0.27
C ASP A 159 7.54 17.46 0.95
N GLU A 160 7.49 18.14 2.09
CA GLU A 160 8.07 17.67 3.36
C GLU A 160 7.34 16.41 3.88
N LYS A 161 6.01 16.38 3.80
CA LYS A 161 5.20 15.20 4.12
C LYS A 161 5.50 14.04 3.18
N PHE A 162 5.56 14.25 1.85
CA PHE A 162 5.93 13.22 0.87
C PHE A 162 7.33 12.66 1.15
N LYS A 163 8.28 13.48 1.59
CA LYS A 163 9.61 13.01 2.05
C LYS A 163 9.55 12.20 3.35
N LEU A 164 8.68 12.58 4.28
CA LEU A 164 8.38 11.79 5.49
C LEU A 164 7.68 10.45 5.15
N PHE A 165 6.91 10.41 4.06
CA PHE A 165 6.28 9.21 3.52
C PHE A 165 7.23 8.38 2.65
N ASP A 166 8.24 8.99 2.01
CA ASP A 166 9.26 8.32 1.17
C ASP A 166 10.09 7.31 1.97
N GLY A 167 10.43 7.64 3.22
CA GLY A 167 11.10 6.73 4.14
C GLY A 167 10.23 5.55 4.61
N VAL A 168 8.93 5.57 4.27
CA VAL A 168 7.88 4.69 4.79
C VAL A 168 6.97 4.15 3.66
N PHE A 169 7.47 4.00 2.43
CA PHE A 169 6.71 3.36 1.33
C PHE A 169 6.46 1.84 1.51
N GLY A 170 6.58 1.33 2.73
CA GLY A 170 6.07 0.01 3.14
C GLY A 170 4.76 0.04 3.94
N ALA A 171 4.24 1.22 4.35
CA ALA A 171 3.11 1.31 5.29
C ALA A 171 2.01 2.32 4.90
N SER A 172 1.96 2.73 3.62
CA SER A 172 1.18 3.90 3.18
C SER A 172 -0.33 3.79 3.41
N ASP A 173 -0.96 2.63 3.21
CA ASP A 173 -2.43 2.53 3.27
C ASP A 173 -3.01 2.59 4.70
N GLU A 174 -2.31 2.07 5.72
CA GLU A 174 -2.82 2.04 7.10
C GLU A 174 -2.61 3.36 7.85
N VAL A 175 -1.51 4.07 7.58
CA VAL A 175 -1.21 5.35 8.25
C VAL A 175 -2.04 6.49 7.68
N LEU A 176 -2.31 6.49 6.37
CA LEU A 176 -3.22 7.45 5.74
C LEU A 176 -4.68 7.25 6.20
N GLY A 177 -5.10 6.02 6.49
CA GLY A 177 -6.43 5.75 7.05
C GLY A 177 -6.61 6.14 8.52
N ALA A 178 -5.53 6.17 9.31
CA ALA A 178 -5.57 6.46 10.74
C ALA A 178 -5.50 7.97 11.09
N ILE A 179 -4.85 8.78 10.25
CA ILE A 179 -4.69 10.22 10.47
C ILE A 179 -5.89 10.98 9.88
N GLU A 180 -6.95 11.02 10.69
CA GLU A 180 -8.17 11.83 10.53
C GLU A 180 -9.05 11.53 9.31
N SER A 181 -10.35 11.75 9.49
CA SER A 181 -11.23 11.89 8.33
C SER A 181 -10.70 13.07 7.52
N GLY A 182 -10.36 12.85 6.24
CA GLY A 182 -9.80 13.88 5.36
C GLY A 182 -10.61 15.19 5.22
N VAL A 183 -11.76 15.27 5.88
CA VAL A 183 -12.67 16.42 5.98
C VAL A 183 -12.25 17.41 7.07
N ASP A 184 -11.63 16.97 8.18
CA ASP A 184 -11.26 17.87 9.29
C ASP A 184 -10.00 18.69 8.98
N PHE A 185 -9.00 18.07 8.34
CA PHE A 185 -7.83 18.77 7.83
C PHE A 185 -8.21 19.88 6.84
N GLU A 186 -9.09 19.61 5.88
CA GLU A 186 -9.56 20.60 4.91
C GLU A 186 -10.30 21.76 5.57
N LYS A 187 -11.16 21.50 6.55
CA LYS A 187 -11.84 22.56 7.31
C LYS A 187 -10.85 23.45 8.07
N ARG A 188 -9.79 22.87 8.66
CA ARG A 188 -8.75 23.64 9.37
C ARG A 188 -8.00 24.55 8.39
N ILE A 189 -7.57 24.02 7.25
CA ILE A 189 -6.87 24.77 6.19
C ILE A 189 -7.74 25.91 5.62
N VAL A 190 -8.99 25.61 5.27
CA VAL A 190 -9.95 26.62 4.78
C VAL A 190 -10.21 27.68 5.87
N GLY A 191 -10.29 27.28 7.13
CA GLY A 191 -10.44 28.19 8.27
C GLY A 191 -9.29 29.18 8.41
N ILE A 192 -8.04 28.72 8.23
CA ILE A 192 -6.85 29.58 8.22
C ILE A 192 -6.95 30.58 7.07
N TYR A 193 -7.32 30.11 5.87
CA TYR A 193 -7.52 30.96 4.69
C TYR A 193 -8.56 32.07 4.87
N GLN A 194 -9.65 31.79 5.60
CA GLN A 194 -10.72 32.76 5.84
C GLN A 194 -10.36 33.79 6.91
N LYS A 195 -9.51 33.43 7.86
CA LYS A 195 -9.15 34.27 9.02
C LYS A 195 -7.90 35.12 8.77
N CYS A 196 -6.89 34.55 8.12
CA CYS A 196 -5.58 35.18 7.96
C CYS A 196 -5.57 36.11 6.74
N ARG A 197 -5.04 37.32 6.92
CA ARG A 197 -4.95 38.33 5.84
C ARG A 197 -3.51 38.74 5.53
N THR A 198 -2.55 38.29 6.32
CA THR A 198 -1.13 38.57 6.12
C THR A 198 -0.32 37.28 6.08
N LEU A 199 0.84 37.35 5.42
CA LEU A 199 1.79 36.24 5.28
C LEU A 199 2.27 35.70 6.63
N GLU A 200 2.53 36.59 7.60
CA GLU A 200 3.01 36.18 8.92
C GLU A 200 1.95 35.42 9.71
N GLN A 201 0.68 35.84 9.60
CA GLN A 201 -0.45 35.15 10.24
C GLN A 201 -0.67 33.76 9.65
N ILE A 202 -0.57 33.65 8.32
CA ILE A 202 -0.66 32.37 7.63
C ILE A 202 0.47 31.47 8.13
N SER A 203 1.74 31.93 8.12
CA SER A 203 2.86 31.11 8.58
C SER A 203 2.68 30.62 10.00
N PHE A 204 2.30 31.50 10.92
CA PHE A 204 2.10 31.14 12.33
C PHE A 204 1.00 30.09 12.54
N GLU A 205 -0.16 30.27 11.92
CA GLU A 205 -1.28 29.33 12.04
C GLU A 205 -0.98 27.98 11.38
N PHE A 206 -0.21 27.99 10.28
CA PHE A 206 0.26 26.76 9.65
C PHE A 206 1.31 26.03 10.48
N ASP A 207 2.25 26.75 11.11
CA ASP A 207 3.26 26.14 11.98
C ASP A 207 2.60 25.56 13.26
N GLN A 208 1.57 26.23 13.79
CA GLN A 208 0.72 25.70 14.86
C GLN A 208 -0.02 24.43 14.41
N LEU A 209 -0.66 24.46 13.24
CA LEU A 209 -1.35 23.30 12.68
C LEU A 209 -0.40 22.11 12.49
N GLN A 210 0.83 22.36 12.02
CA GLN A 210 1.85 21.33 11.89
C GLN A 210 2.21 20.73 13.25
N HIS A 211 2.43 21.57 14.26
CA HIS A 211 2.75 21.12 15.61
C HIS A 211 1.61 20.28 16.23
N ASP A 212 0.36 20.73 16.07
CA ASP A 212 -0.83 20.02 16.53
C ASP A 212 -0.97 18.66 15.85
N LEU A 213 -0.72 18.60 14.54
CA LEU A 213 -0.75 17.35 13.76
C LEU A 213 0.40 16.42 14.12
N GLU A 214 1.61 16.91 14.36
CA GLU A 214 2.72 16.09 14.85
C GLU A 214 2.38 15.48 16.21
N SER A 215 1.80 16.26 17.12
CA SER A 215 1.31 15.77 18.41
C SER A 215 0.20 14.72 18.23
N GLU A 216 -0.79 14.98 17.37
CA GLU A 216 -1.88 14.02 17.08
C GLU A 216 -1.35 12.74 16.41
N ILE A 217 -0.38 12.84 15.50
CA ILE A 217 0.23 11.67 14.85
C ILE A 217 1.01 10.86 15.86
N ASP A 218 1.80 11.50 16.73
CA ASP A 218 2.54 10.79 17.76
C ASP A 218 1.62 10.22 18.83
N ASP A 219 0.54 10.91 19.20
CA ASP A 219 -0.48 10.41 20.10
C ASP A 219 -1.28 9.27 19.47
N LYS A 220 -1.70 9.36 18.20
CA LYS A 220 -2.36 8.24 17.49
C LYS A 220 -1.42 7.11 17.18
N ARG A 221 -0.14 7.36 16.91
CA ARG A 221 0.89 6.30 16.88
C ARG A 221 1.01 5.66 18.23
N ARG A 222 0.99 6.44 19.32
CA ARG A 222 1.02 5.92 20.69
C ARG A 222 -0.25 5.16 21.01
N GLU A 223 -1.42 5.62 20.59
CA GLU A 223 -2.72 4.98 20.79
C GLU A 223 -2.87 3.73 19.93
N ALA A 224 -2.51 3.76 18.65
CA ALA A 224 -2.46 2.58 17.80
C ALA A 224 -1.46 1.58 18.37
N ARG A 225 -0.28 2.06 18.82
CA ARG A 225 0.69 1.25 19.54
C ARG A 225 0.11 0.73 20.85
N GLU A 226 -0.63 1.50 21.64
CA GLU A 226 -1.24 1.11 22.91
C GLU A 226 -2.42 0.15 22.71
N GLN A 227 -3.23 0.32 21.69
CA GLN A 227 -4.32 -0.60 21.30
C GLN A 227 -3.75 -1.90 20.75
N LEU A 228 -2.66 -1.84 19.97
CA LEU A 228 -1.88 -3.01 19.58
C LEU A 228 -1.21 -3.65 20.81
N LEU A 229 -0.69 -2.88 21.76
CA LEU A 229 -0.06 -3.39 22.99
C LEU A 229 -1.06 -3.97 24.00
N ASN A 230 -2.28 -3.43 24.05
CA ASN A 230 -3.34 -3.88 24.96
C ASN A 230 -4.08 -5.10 24.40
N ASN A 231 -4.09 -5.28 23.07
CA ASN A 231 -4.70 -6.44 22.41
C ASN A 231 -3.71 -7.58 22.11
N PHE A 232 -2.40 -7.38 22.29
CA PHE A 232 -1.40 -8.42 22.05
C PHE A 232 -0.53 -8.67 23.28
N ASP A 233 -0.60 -9.91 23.79
CA ASP A 233 0.36 -10.46 24.74
C ASP A 233 1.80 -10.24 24.25
N GLN A 234 2.71 -10.13 25.23
CA GLN A 234 4.13 -9.77 25.09
C GLN A 234 4.95 -10.52 24.02
N GLU A 235 4.43 -11.58 23.40
CA GLU A 235 5.02 -12.25 22.23
C GLU A 235 5.05 -11.39 20.96
N VAL A 236 4.09 -10.48 20.76
CA VAL A 236 4.07 -9.55 19.60
C VAL A 236 4.80 -8.24 19.89
N ILE A 237 5.16 -7.98 21.14
CA ILE A 237 6.08 -6.87 21.45
C ILE A 237 7.49 -7.23 20.99
N GLU A 238 7.87 -8.51 21.08
CA GLU A 238 9.05 -8.99 20.38
C GLU A 238 8.87 -8.91 18.85
N LYS A 239 7.68 -9.24 18.30
CA LYS A 239 7.08 -8.79 16.98
C LYS A 239 7.62 -7.51 16.34
N VAL A 240 7.52 -6.43 17.10
CA VAL A 240 7.44 -5.07 16.54
C VAL A 240 8.60 -4.20 17.00
N ARG A 241 9.33 -4.60 18.05
CA ARG A 241 10.45 -3.79 18.59
C ARG A 241 11.75 -3.92 17.83
N VAL A 242 11.85 -4.84 16.88
CA VAL A 242 13.08 -5.02 16.13
C VAL A 242 12.85 -4.62 14.68
N SER A 243 13.29 -3.41 14.40
CA SER A 243 13.58 -2.84 13.08
C SER A 243 13.83 -3.93 12.05
N SER A 244 13.24 -3.80 10.86
CA SER A 244 13.05 -4.73 9.73
C SER A 244 14.24 -5.57 9.21
N ASN A 245 15.21 -5.93 10.04
CA ASN A 245 16.32 -6.83 9.78
C ASN A 245 16.36 -8.03 10.75
N ASP A 246 16.07 -7.89 12.06
CA ASP A 246 16.23 -9.02 13.01
C ASP A 246 15.04 -10.01 13.02
N TYR A 247 13.89 -9.63 12.46
CA TYR A 247 12.75 -10.57 12.34
C TYR A 247 13.08 -11.73 11.42
N LEU A 248 13.79 -11.43 10.34
CA LEU A 248 14.31 -12.45 9.44
C LEU A 248 15.35 -13.32 10.17
N ASP A 249 16.21 -12.72 10.99
CA ASP A 249 17.26 -13.44 11.72
C ASP A 249 16.70 -14.48 12.71
N ARG A 250 15.61 -14.19 13.45
CA ARG A 250 15.04 -15.17 14.39
C ARG A 250 14.37 -16.37 13.71
N PHE A 251 13.66 -16.15 12.61
CA PHE A 251 13.08 -17.25 11.83
C PHE A 251 14.18 -18.08 11.15
N GLU A 252 15.26 -17.43 10.71
CA GLU A 252 16.46 -18.09 10.21
C GLU A 252 17.12 -18.93 11.32
N GLU A 253 17.24 -18.41 12.55
CA GLU A 253 17.71 -19.17 13.72
C GLU A 253 16.83 -20.38 14.03
N TRP A 254 15.50 -20.22 14.06
CA TRP A 254 14.60 -21.34 14.31
C TRP A 254 14.68 -22.40 13.20
N LEU A 255 14.69 -21.97 11.93
CA LEU A 255 14.90 -22.87 10.81
C LEU A 255 16.24 -23.60 10.95
N TRP A 256 17.28 -22.91 11.39
CA TRP A 256 18.59 -23.50 11.63
C TRP A 256 18.57 -24.57 12.73
N GLN A 257 17.92 -24.29 13.86
CA GLN A 257 17.79 -25.25 14.97
C GLN A 257 17.03 -26.50 14.53
N VAL A 258 15.91 -26.33 13.82
CA VAL A 258 15.14 -27.46 13.28
C VAL A 258 15.96 -28.25 12.26
N THR A 259 16.72 -27.55 11.41
CA THR A 259 17.59 -28.18 10.41
C THR A 259 18.71 -28.99 11.08
N LYS A 260 19.36 -28.45 12.11
CA LYS A 260 20.37 -29.16 12.91
C LYS A 260 19.80 -30.40 13.59
N PHE A 261 18.62 -30.26 14.18
CA PHE A 261 17.95 -31.38 14.83
C PHE A 261 17.65 -32.52 13.85
N TYR A 262 17.04 -32.20 12.70
CA TYR A 262 16.63 -33.22 11.74
C TYR A 262 17.79 -33.80 10.92
N LEU A 263 18.71 -32.95 10.45
CA LEU A 263 19.83 -33.35 9.60
C LEU A 263 21.08 -33.77 10.38
N GLY A 264 21.09 -33.73 11.71
CA GLY A 264 22.22 -34.15 12.54
C GLY A 264 22.90 -35.48 12.11
N PRO A 265 22.16 -36.56 11.80
CA PRO A 265 22.76 -37.81 11.35
C PRO A 265 23.08 -37.88 9.85
N TYR A 266 22.70 -36.87 9.06
CA TYR A 266 22.80 -36.86 7.60
C TYR A 266 23.73 -35.77 7.04
N ALA A 267 24.09 -34.78 7.86
CA ALA A 267 24.81 -33.58 7.45
C ALA A 267 25.97 -33.25 8.39
N ARG A 268 27.01 -32.67 7.82
CA ARG A 268 28.09 -32.03 8.54
C ARG A 268 27.87 -30.53 8.60
N PHE A 269 27.87 -29.98 9.81
CA PHE A 269 27.76 -28.56 10.08
C PHE A 269 29.15 -27.95 10.32
N GLU A 270 29.39 -26.74 9.82
CA GLU A 270 30.63 -26.01 10.09
C GLU A 270 30.52 -25.19 11.39
N ASP A 271 31.57 -25.21 12.21
CA ASP A 271 31.60 -24.46 13.47
C ASP A 271 31.75 -22.95 13.19
N GLY A 272 30.82 -22.14 13.71
CA GLY A 272 30.84 -20.69 13.59
C GLY A 272 30.12 -20.09 12.38
N GLY A 273 29.49 -20.91 11.53
CA GLY A 273 28.70 -20.45 10.38
C GLY A 273 27.34 -21.12 10.25
N TYR A 274 26.38 -20.45 9.60
CA TYR A 274 25.10 -21.05 9.20
C TYR A 274 25.24 -21.86 7.89
N SER A 275 26.20 -22.79 7.86
CA SER A 275 26.52 -23.62 6.69
C SER A 275 26.55 -25.12 7.02
N PHE A 276 26.08 -25.93 6.07
CA PHE A 276 26.12 -27.39 6.17
C PHE A 276 26.28 -28.06 4.80
N THR A 277 26.79 -29.29 4.82
CA THR A 277 26.87 -30.17 3.65
C THR A 277 26.23 -31.51 4.01
N LEU A 278 25.38 -32.03 3.14
CA LEU A 278 24.77 -33.35 3.27
C LEU A 278 25.80 -34.43 2.94
N GLU A 279 26.07 -35.32 3.88
CA GLU A 279 26.89 -36.51 3.67
C GLU A 279 26.05 -37.69 3.15
N ARG A 280 24.76 -37.72 3.52
CA ARG A 280 23.79 -38.73 3.10
C ARG A 280 22.46 -38.06 2.80
N ASN A 281 21.73 -38.57 1.80
CA ASN A 281 20.40 -38.07 1.49
C ASN A 281 19.37 -38.60 2.51
N PRO A 282 18.69 -37.72 3.27
CA PRO A 282 17.69 -38.12 4.26
C PRO A 282 16.33 -38.51 3.67
N PHE A 283 16.09 -38.30 2.37
CA PHE A 283 14.83 -38.59 1.70
C PHE A 283 15.03 -39.65 0.61
N GLU A 284 14.57 -40.88 0.89
CA GLU A 284 14.63 -41.99 -0.06
C GLU A 284 13.77 -41.71 -1.30
N GLY A 285 14.33 -41.94 -2.50
CA GLY A 285 13.62 -41.76 -3.78
C GLY A 285 13.72 -40.36 -4.40
N GLU A 286 14.37 -39.41 -3.74
CA GLU A 286 14.57 -38.06 -4.28
C GLU A 286 16.04 -37.80 -4.59
N THR A 287 16.33 -36.95 -5.59
CA THR A 287 17.69 -36.48 -5.84
C THR A 287 17.86 -35.11 -5.18
N ILE A 288 18.72 -35.04 -4.15
CA ILE A 288 19.02 -33.81 -3.41
C ILE A 288 20.50 -33.48 -3.59
N HIS A 289 20.80 -32.22 -3.90
CA HIS A 289 22.16 -31.76 -4.06
C HIS A 289 22.92 -31.86 -2.72
N PRO A 290 24.16 -32.38 -2.67
CA PRO A 290 24.85 -32.60 -1.40
C PRO A 290 25.26 -31.29 -0.70
N GLY A 291 25.30 -30.16 -1.40
CA GLY A 291 25.66 -28.85 -0.83
C GLY A 291 26.90 -28.26 -1.52
N PRO A 292 27.57 -27.26 -0.91
CA PRO A 292 27.27 -26.67 0.40
C PRO A 292 25.98 -25.85 0.39
N TYR A 293 25.30 -25.82 1.55
CA TYR A 293 24.14 -24.98 1.83
C TYR A 293 24.51 -23.89 2.83
N ARG A 294 24.06 -22.66 2.63
CA ARG A 294 24.35 -21.52 3.52
C ARG A 294 23.11 -20.63 3.72
N LEU A 295 22.84 -20.27 4.97
CA LEU A 295 21.80 -19.32 5.38
C LEU A 295 22.38 -17.90 5.37
N GLY A 296 21.61 -16.90 4.94
CA GLY A 296 21.97 -15.48 4.99
C GLY A 296 21.87 -14.72 3.66
N LYS A 297 22.05 -13.39 3.73
CA LYS A 297 21.96 -12.47 2.59
C LYS A 297 23.28 -12.45 1.80
N LYS A 298 23.23 -12.68 0.48
CA LYS A 298 24.36 -12.69 -0.49
C LYS A 298 25.28 -13.93 -0.39
N VAL A 299 24.77 -15.07 -0.81
CA VAL A 299 25.56 -16.29 -1.01
C VAL A 299 25.88 -16.42 -2.50
N GLU A 300 27.12 -16.15 -2.92
CA GLU A 300 27.55 -16.27 -4.33
C GLU A 300 28.13 -17.66 -4.67
N ASP A 301 28.74 -18.34 -3.69
CA ASP A 301 29.50 -19.59 -3.90
C ASP A 301 28.85 -20.85 -3.28
N ALA A 302 27.57 -20.79 -2.88
CA ALA A 302 26.87 -21.94 -2.26
C ALA A 302 25.36 -21.91 -2.52
N ASN A 303 24.67 -23.02 -2.21
CA ASN A 303 23.22 -23.10 -2.33
C ASN A 303 22.57 -22.28 -1.21
N THR A 304 21.82 -21.25 -1.58
CA THR A 304 21.10 -20.41 -0.61
C THR A 304 20.01 -21.21 0.09
N TYR A 305 20.19 -21.44 1.38
CA TYR A 305 19.23 -22.11 2.24
C TYR A 305 18.34 -21.06 2.90
N ARG A 306 17.03 -21.20 2.78
CA ARG A 306 16.02 -20.26 3.30
C ARG A 306 14.72 -21.00 3.55
N ILE A 307 13.77 -20.37 4.26
CA ILE A 307 12.50 -21.03 4.62
C ILE A 307 11.74 -21.58 3.41
N GLY A 308 11.74 -20.87 2.28
CA GLY A 308 11.10 -21.32 1.03
C GLY A 308 11.89 -22.37 0.22
N HIS A 309 13.06 -22.80 0.68
CA HIS A 309 13.86 -23.80 -0.04
C HIS A 309 13.18 -25.18 0.03
N PRO A 310 13.14 -25.98 -1.07
CA PRO A 310 12.46 -27.28 -1.08
C PRO A 310 12.92 -28.23 0.05
N LEU A 311 14.22 -28.31 0.30
CA LEU A 311 14.78 -29.09 1.42
C LEU A 311 14.26 -28.59 2.79
N ALA A 312 14.18 -27.28 2.99
CA ALA A 312 13.70 -26.70 4.25
C ALA A 312 12.21 -27.01 4.48
N GLN A 313 11.39 -26.87 3.44
CA GLN A 313 9.95 -27.21 3.50
C GLN A 313 9.72 -28.70 3.81
N ARG A 314 10.51 -29.59 3.21
CA ARG A 314 10.44 -31.03 3.50
C ARG A 314 10.82 -31.36 4.94
N ILE A 315 11.92 -30.78 5.43
CA ILE A 315 12.36 -30.95 6.82
C ILE A 315 11.26 -30.47 7.78
N LEU A 316 10.71 -29.26 7.55
CA LEU A 316 9.62 -28.72 8.36
C LEU A 316 8.39 -29.62 8.33
N GLY A 317 8.04 -30.18 7.17
CA GLY A 317 6.94 -31.13 7.03
C GLY A 317 7.15 -32.40 7.86
N GLN A 318 8.35 -32.99 7.82
CA GLN A 318 8.68 -34.17 8.62
C GLN A 318 8.68 -33.86 10.12
N CYS A 319 9.29 -32.74 10.53
CA CYS A 319 9.31 -32.33 11.93
C CYS A 319 7.91 -32.09 12.49
N LYS A 320 6.98 -31.55 11.70
CA LYS A 320 5.57 -31.38 12.09
C LYS A 320 4.83 -32.71 12.29
N ALA A 321 5.27 -33.78 11.62
CA ALA A 321 4.68 -35.11 11.71
C ALA A 321 5.33 -36.00 12.80
N LEU A 322 6.39 -35.53 13.46
CA LEU A 322 7.05 -36.28 14.53
C LEU A 322 6.11 -36.44 15.72
N ALA A 323 5.97 -37.67 16.21
CA ALA A 323 5.32 -37.93 17.47
C ALA A 323 6.18 -37.37 18.61
N THR A 324 5.64 -36.41 19.36
CA THR A 324 6.29 -35.84 20.52
C THR A 324 5.72 -36.45 21.79
N ASP A 325 6.56 -37.14 22.56
CA ASP A 325 6.19 -37.62 23.89
C ASP A 325 5.87 -36.45 24.82
N THR A 326 4.99 -36.68 25.78
CA THR A 326 4.76 -35.75 26.88
C THR A 326 6.06 -35.53 27.67
N LYS A 327 6.55 -34.29 27.69
CA LYS A 327 7.71 -33.87 28.48
C LYS A 327 7.36 -32.70 29.39
N MET A 328 7.99 -32.65 30.56
CA MET A 328 7.87 -31.54 31.48
C MET A 328 8.82 -30.42 31.04
N VAL A 329 8.28 -29.23 30.79
CA VAL A 329 9.05 -28.01 30.52
C VAL A 329 9.02 -27.13 31.76
N ARG A 330 10.18 -26.66 32.21
CA ARG A 330 10.30 -25.77 33.36
C ARG A 330 10.81 -24.41 32.89
N PHE A 331 10.04 -23.37 33.17
CA PHE A 331 10.41 -21.99 32.87
C PHE A 331 11.10 -21.38 34.11
N ASP A 332 12.31 -20.83 33.93
CA ASP A 332 13.00 -20.10 34.99
C ASP A 332 12.81 -18.60 34.80
N TYR A 333 11.85 -18.04 35.56
CA TYR A 333 11.57 -16.61 35.51
C TYR A 333 12.67 -15.76 36.15
N LYS A 334 13.27 -16.21 37.27
CA LYS A 334 14.19 -15.39 38.07
C LYS A 334 15.55 -15.19 37.41
N HIS A 335 16.01 -16.16 36.63
CA HIS A 335 17.29 -16.06 35.91
C HIS A 335 17.14 -15.63 34.44
N SER A 336 15.92 -15.28 34.01
CA SER A 336 15.65 -14.89 32.61
C SER A 336 16.20 -13.52 32.21
N GLY A 337 16.59 -12.67 33.17
CA GLY A 337 17.07 -11.30 32.93
C GLY A 337 16.01 -10.32 32.43
N LYS A 338 14.75 -10.76 32.28
CA LYS A 338 13.61 -9.95 31.81
C LYS A 338 12.47 -10.03 32.84
N ARG A 339 11.83 -8.89 33.15
CA ARG A 339 10.62 -8.86 34.00
C ARG A 339 9.38 -8.82 33.11
N ILE A 340 8.57 -9.87 33.15
CA ILE A 340 7.35 -10.03 32.34
C ILE A 340 6.17 -10.07 33.31
N ALA A 341 5.51 -8.93 33.49
CA ALA A 341 4.53 -8.72 34.56
C ALA A 341 3.36 -9.74 34.53
N VAL A 342 2.91 -10.15 33.34
CA VAL A 342 1.82 -11.14 33.17
C VAL A 342 2.21 -12.54 33.66
N ILE A 343 3.50 -12.90 33.61
CA ILE A 343 4.02 -14.20 34.05
C ILE A 343 4.42 -14.16 35.53
N GLU A 344 4.63 -12.97 36.11
CA GLU A 344 5.01 -12.80 37.52
C GLU A 344 3.97 -13.45 38.46
N ASP A 345 2.68 -13.28 38.16
CA ASP A 345 1.57 -13.90 38.90
C ASP A 345 1.38 -15.41 38.63
N LEU A 346 2.14 -15.97 37.68
CA LEU A 346 2.16 -17.39 37.34
C LEU A 346 3.37 -18.13 37.94
N VAL A 347 4.32 -17.41 38.56
CA VAL A 347 5.49 -18.03 39.19
C VAL A 347 5.05 -19.01 40.29
N GLY A 348 5.44 -20.28 40.14
CA GLY A 348 5.08 -21.36 41.07
C GLY A 348 3.80 -22.12 40.69
N LYS A 349 3.08 -21.70 39.64
CA LYS A 349 1.96 -22.48 39.07
C LYS A 349 2.47 -23.49 38.06
N ALA A 350 1.71 -24.57 37.87
CA ALA A 350 1.99 -25.61 36.87
C ALA A 350 0.69 -25.98 36.16
N GLY A 351 0.81 -26.48 34.93
CA GLY A 351 -0.33 -26.86 34.10
C GLY A 351 0.10 -27.66 32.89
N TRP A 352 -0.88 -28.00 32.06
CA TRP A 352 -0.66 -28.68 30.78
C TRP A 352 -0.51 -27.65 29.67
N LEU A 353 0.55 -27.77 28.87
CA LEU A 353 0.74 -27.00 27.65
C LEU A 353 0.38 -27.89 26.46
N LEU A 354 -0.63 -27.50 25.71
CA LEU A 354 -1.02 -28.15 24.46
C LEU A 354 -0.89 -27.12 23.34
N CYS A 355 -0.22 -27.48 22.24
CA CYS A 355 -0.17 -26.69 21.02
C CYS A 355 -0.90 -27.47 19.93
N GLY A 356 -1.84 -26.83 19.25
CA GLY A 356 -2.70 -27.49 18.28
C GLY A 356 -2.85 -26.63 17.03
N LYS A 357 -2.41 -27.15 15.88
CA LYS A 357 -2.58 -26.44 14.61
C LYS A 357 -4.00 -26.61 14.07
N ALA A 358 -4.70 -25.51 13.84
CA ALA A 358 -5.94 -25.44 13.08
C ALA A 358 -5.71 -24.71 11.76
N THR A 359 -6.09 -25.31 10.63
CA THR A 359 -6.02 -24.64 9.33
C THR A 359 -7.42 -24.28 8.86
N LEU A 360 -7.68 -22.98 8.65
CA LEU A 360 -8.92 -22.51 8.05
C LEU A 360 -8.68 -22.36 6.54
N THR A 361 -9.52 -23.00 5.73
CA THR A 361 -9.40 -22.91 4.26
C THR A 361 -10.63 -22.22 3.71
N ALA A 362 -10.46 -20.98 3.21
CA ALA A 362 -11.52 -20.22 2.55
C ALA A 362 -11.11 -19.93 1.09
N PHE A 363 -10.60 -18.74 0.79
CA PHE A 363 -9.98 -18.43 -0.51
C PHE A 363 -8.46 -18.67 -0.51
N GLU A 364 -7.80 -18.44 0.63
CA GLU A 364 -6.42 -18.84 0.93
C GLU A 364 -6.44 -19.74 2.19
N ALA A 365 -5.35 -20.48 2.42
CA ALA A 365 -5.19 -21.32 3.60
C ALA A 365 -4.48 -20.55 4.71
N GLU A 366 -5.15 -20.35 5.84
CA GLU A 366 -4.59 -19.69 7.03
C GLU A 366 -4.38 -20.71 8.15
N ASP A 367 -3.17 -20.73 8.71
CA ASP A 367 -2.80 -21.58 9.84
C ASP A 367 -2.91 -20.80 11.16
N TYR A 368 -3.63 -21.36 12.12
CA TYR A 368 -3.75 -20.92 13.51
C TYR A 368 -3.09 -21.98 14.42
N LEU A 369 -2.38 -21.58 15.47
CA LEU A 369 -1.64 -22.47 16.40
C LEU A 369 -2.22 -22.44 17.82
#